data_AF-A0A4V2G542-F1
#
_entry.id   AF-A0A4V2G542-F1
#
_cell.length_a   1.000
_cell.length_b   1.000
_cell.length_c   1.000
_cell.angle_alpha   90.00
_cell.angle_beta   90.00
_cell.angle_gamma   90.00
#
_symmetry.space_group_name_H-M   'P 1'
#
loop_
_entity.id
_entity.type
_entity.pdbx_description
1 polymer ?
#
loop_
_entity_poly.entity_id
_entity_poly.type
_entity_poly.pdbx_seq_one_letter_code
_entity_poly.pdbx_strand_id
1 'polypeptide(L)' 'MSENPHERAAELHNLAAHAHRAAAASHDKADHLTAHELSQKAHEQSIEALRHSKDAMDRSRKP' A
#
# COMPACT_ATOMS: atom_id res chain seq x y z
N MET A 1 16.62 -1.44 2.12
CA MET A 1 15.36 -2.10 1.73
C MET A 1 15.65 -3.59 1.70
N SER A 2 14.82 -4.37 2.39
CA SER A 2 15.04 -5.79 2.63
C SER A 2 14.85 -6.60 1.33
N GLU A 3 15.82 -7.46 0.99
CA GLU A 3 15.82 -8.23 -0.28
C GLU A 3 14.89 -9.45 -0.24
N ASN A 4 14.33 -9.78 0.92
CA ASN A 4 13.40 -10.88 1.08
C ASN A 4 11.96 -10.45 0.69
N PRO A 5 11.32 -11.12 -0.29
CA PRO A 5 9.96 -10.82 -0.71
C PRO A 5 8.93 -10.84 0.43
N HIS A 6 9.13 -11.72 1.42
CA HIS A 6 8.25 -11.81 2.59
C HIS A 6 8.40 -10.62 3.53
N GLU A 7 9.63 -10.14 3.74
CA GLU A 7 9.87 -8.95 4.55
C GLU A 7 9.30 -7.70 3.86
N ARG A 8 9.48 -7.60 2.54
CA ARG A 8 8.89 -6.51 1.75
C ARG A 8 7.36 -6.55 1.76
N ALA A 9 6.75 -7.73 1.70
CA ALA A 9 5.30 -7.88 1.83
C ALA A 9 4.82 -7.47 3.23
N ALA A 10 5.55 -7.83 4.29
CA ALA A 10 5.23 -7.42 5.66
C ALA A 10 5.37 -5.90 5.86
N GLU A 11 6.41 -5.27 5.29
CA GLU A 11 6.61 -3.82 5.29
C GLU A 11 5.45 -3.10 4.59
N LEU A 12 5.04 -3.57 3.40
CA LEU A 12 3.90 -3.01 2.66
C LEU A 12 2.57 -3.18 3.41
N HIS A 13 2.36 -4.33 4.07
CA HIS A 13 1.17 -4.53 4.91
C HIS A 13 1.12 -3.58 6.10
N ASN A 14 2.26 -3.38 6.77
CA ASN A 14 2.35 -2.44 7.89
C ASN A 14 2.09 -1.00 7.43
N LEU A 15 2.59 -0.62 6.26
CA LEU A 15 2.34 0.69 5.67
C LEU A 15 0.85 0.90 5.34
N ALA A 16 0.21 -0.10 4.73
CA ALA A 16 -1.23 -0.05 4.44
C ALA A 16 -2.07 0.05 5.72
N ALA A 17 -1.75 -0.75 6.75
CA ALA A 17 -2.43 -0.68 8.04
C ALA A 17 -2.27 0.69 8.71
N HIS A 18 -1.09 1.29 8.61
CA HIS A 18 -0.84 2.66 9.09
C HIS A 18 -1.68 3.69 8.32
N ALA A 19 -1.72 3.60 6.99
CA ALA A 19 -2.51 4.50 6.16
C ALA A 19 -4.02 4.41 6.48
N HIS A 20 -4.54 3.20 6.70
CA HIS A 20 -5.94 3.02 7.13
C HIS A 20 -6.23 3.66 8.49
N ARG A 21 -5.32 3.52 9.47
CA ARG A 21 -5.48 4.17 10.78
C ARG A 21 -5.42 5.69 10.68
N ALA A 22 -4.52 6.23 9.86
CA ALA A 22 -4.43 7.66 9.63
C ALA A 22 -5.70 8.22 8.95
N ALA A 23 -6.22 7.52 7.94
CA ALA A 23 -7.47 7.88 7.28
C ALA A 23 -8.66 7.85 8.26
N ALA A 24 -8.76 6.84 9.13
CA ALA A 24 -9.79 6.78 10.17
C ALA A 24 -9.68 7.93 11.18
N ALA A 25 -8.47 8.25 11.65
CA ALA A 25 -8.22 9.37 12.56
C ALA A 25 -8.53 10.75 11.92
N SER A 26 -8.34 10.89 10.61
CA SER A 26 -8.77 12.08 9.86
C SER A 26 -10.29 12.14 9.66
N HIS A 27 -10.95 10.98 9.52
CA HIS A 27 -12.40 10.89 9.42
C HIS A 27 -13.10 11.36 10.71
N ASP A 28 -12.54 11.02 11.89
CA ASP A 28 -13.02 11.50 13.20
C ASP A 28 -12.85 13.01 13.41
N LYS A 29 -12.02 13.68 12.60
CA LYS A 29 -11.77 15.14 12.68
C LYS A 29 -12.63 15.97 11.72
N ALA A 30 -13.59 15.36 11.01
CA ALA A 30 -14.45 16.02 10.01
C ALA A 30 -13.69 16.67 8.84
N ASP A 31 -12.44 16.27 8.60
CA ASP A 31 -11.63 16.78 7.47
C ASP A 31 -11.80 15.86 6.25
N HIS A 32 -13.05 15.80 5.75
CA HIS A 32 -13.49 14.85 4.73
C HIS A 32 -12.73 14.98 3.41
N LEU A 33 -12.21 16.18 3.09
CA LEU A 33 -11.39 16.41 1.91
C LEU A 33 -10.08 15.61 1.99
N THR A 34 -9.42 15.63 3.16
CA THR A 34 -8.15 14.92 3.37
C THR A 34 -8.32 13.41 3.38
N ALA A 35 -9.41 12.89 3.96
CA ALA A 35 -9.66 11.44 3.99
C ALA A 35 -9.90 10.86 2.58
N HIS A 36 -10.58 11.61 1.70
CA HIS A 36 -10.79 11.20 0.31
C HIS A 36 -9.48 11.17 -0.49
N GLU A 37 -8.66 12.22 -0.38
CA GLU A 37 -7.37 12.29 -1.06
C GLU A 37 -6.38 11.22 -0.55
N LEU A 38 -6.36 10.95 0.75
CA LEU A 38 -5.56 9.88 1.33
C LEU A 38 -6.03 8.51 0.86
N SER A 39 -7.35 8.30 0.73
CA SER A 39 -7.92 7.05 0.21
C SER A 39 -7.60 6.84 -1.27
N GLN A 40 -7.64 7.90 -2.09
CA GLN A 40 -7.19 7.85 -3.49
C GLN A 40 -5.71 7.47 -3.58
N LYS A 41 -4.83 8.15 -2.81
CA LYS A 41 -3.40 7.83 -2.80
C LYS A 41 -3.13 6.40 -2.35
N ALA A 42 -3.80 5.92 -1.31
CA ALA A 42 -3.66 4.54 -0.85
C ALA A 42 -4.11 3.53 -1.93
N HIS A 43 -5.18 3.85 -2.67
CA HIS A 43 -5.65 3.02 -3.78
C HIS A 43 -4.63 2.96 -4.92
N GLU A 44 -4.07 4.10 -5.34
CA GLU A 44 -3.01 4.17 -6.35
C GLU A 44 -1.78 3.37 -5.94
N GLN A 45 -1.34 3.51 -4.69
CA GLN A 45 -0.22 2.74 -4.14
C GLN A 45 -0.50 1.24 -4.14
N SER A 46 -1.73 0.82 -3.82
CA SER A 46 -2.12 -0.59 -3.86
C SER A 46 -2.08 -1.15 -5.29
N ILE A 47 -2.52 -0.40 -6.29
CA ILE A 47 -2.46 -0.82 -7.70
C ILE A 47 -1.01 -0.96 -8.15
N GLU A 48 -0.16 -0.01 -7.78
CA GLU A 48 1.26 -0.04 -8.13
C GLU A 48 1.99 -1.21 -7.44
N ALA A 49 1.71 -1.47 -6.16
CA ALA A 49 2.21 -2.63 -5.45
C ALA A 49 1.78 -3.94 -6.11
N LEU A 50 0.51 -4.04 -6.55
CA LEU A 50 0.01 -5.20 -7.28
C LEU A 50 0.73 -5.38 -8.62
N ARG A 51 0.95 -4.29 -9.37
CA ARG A 51 1.69 -4.32 -10.65
C ARG A 51 3.12 -4.83 -10.43
N HIS A 52 3.83 -4.28 -9.43
CA HIS A 52 5.17 -4.74 -9.10
C HIS A 52 5.23 -6.19 -8.63
N SER A 53 4.23 -6.64 -7.86
CA SER A 53 4.13 -8.05 -7.45
C SER A 53 3.94 -8.96 -8.67
N LYS A 54 3.10 -8.58 -9.63
CA LYS A 54 2.90 -9.34 -10.87
C LYS A 54 4.17 -9.39 -11.72
N ASP A 55 4.84 -8.25 -11.90
CA ASP A 55 6.10 -8.19 -12.64
C ASP A 55 7.20 -9.04 -11.98
N ALA A 56 7.26 -9.05 -10.65
CA ALA A 56 8.21 -9.90 -9.91
C ALA A 56 7.88 -11.40 -10.06
N MET A 57 6.59 -11.76 -10.06
CA MET A 57 6.14 -13.13 -10.33
C MET A 57 6.47 -13.56 -11.75
N ASP A 58 6.25 -12.71 -12.74
CA ASP A 58 6.56 -13.03 -14.14
C ASP A 58 8.07 -13.14 -14.38
N ARG A 59 8.88 -12.30 -13.72
CA ARG A 59 10.35 -12.40 -13.76
C ARG A 59 10.88 -13.65 -13.07
N SER A 60 10.28 -14.06 -11.95
CA SER A 60 10.67 -15.28 -11.22
C SER A 60 10.16 -16.57 -11.87
N ARG A 61 9.13 -16.48 -12.72
CA ARG A 61 8.60 -17.61 -13.52
C ARG A 61 9.37 -17.87 -14.81
N LYS A 62 10.27 -16.97 -15.22
CA LYS A 62 11.12 -17.17 -16.40
C LYS A 62 12.40 -17.93 -15.96
N PRO A 63 12.65 -19.15 -16.49
CA PRO A 63 13.83 -19.95 -16.15
C PRO A 63 15.14 -19.34 -16.68
#